data_AF-A0A1X0AW28-F1
#
_entry.id   AF-A0A1X0AW28-F1
#
_cell.length_a   1.000
_cell.length_b   1.000
_cell.length_c   1.000
_cell.angle_alpha   90.00
_cell.angle_beta   90.00
_cell.angle_gamma   90.00
#
_symmetry.space_group_name_H-M   'P 1'
#
loop_
_entity.id
_entity.type
_entity.pdbx_description
1 polymer ?
#
loop_
_entity_poly.entity_id
_entity_poly.type
_entity_poly.pdbx_seq_one_letter_code
_entity_poly.pdbx_strand_id
1 'polypeptide(L)'
;MGAFDFSTPDSAADDESGLDSFDASHDSGAQRDASGEDDDFDVLYVDAPATEDDTDSDLTAFHDAELPGDEEQETLFPLFVVTNPPGTVSVTAAISGQLQQIQLSPQASKLTESELGHEIQRTAAVAIKKAQAGLNYFVYSTLVKQGMDHSSARNFVEFGMHLPNIEQAKEAEADFIAQYRRE
;
A
#
# COMPACT_ATOMS: atom_id res chain seq x y z
N MET A 1 -61.68 17.54 21.91
CA MET A 1 -60.94 17.99 20.71
C MET A 1 -60.56 19.45 20.93
N GLY A 2 -59.27 19.76 21.08
CA GLY A 2 -58.75 21.13 21.05
C GLY A 2 -58.23 21.43 19.64
N ALA A 3 -58.58 22.60 19.11
CA ALA A 3 -58.10 23.12 17.83
C ALA A 3 -56.74 23.79 18.03
N PHE A 4 -55.76 23.45 17.19
CA PHE A 4 -54.48 24.16 17.10
C PHE A 4 -54.46 24.95 15.79
N ASP A 5 -54.41 26.26 15.97
CA ASP A 5 -54.22 27.31 14.98
C ASP A 5 -52.72 27.39 14.63
N PHE A 6 -52.39 27.35 13.34
CA PHE A 6 -51.04 27.65 12.85
C PHE A 6 -51.14 28.76 11.80
N SER A 7 -50.86 29.96 12.26
CA SER A 7 -50.69 31.15 11.43
C SER A 7 -49.59 30.94 10.39
N THR A 8 -49.92 31.13 9.12
CA THR A 8 -48.99 31.36 8.02
C THR A 8 -48.32 32.73 8.18
N PRO A 9 -46.98 32.83 8.16
CA PRO A 9 -46.33 34.09 7.83
C PRO A 9 -46.32 34.25 6.31
N ASP A 10 -47.12 35.21 5.85
CA ASP A 10 -46.86 35.98 4.64
C ASP A 10 -45.57 36.80 4.84
N SER A 11 -44.64 36.74 3.88
CA SER A 11 -43.58 37.74 3.70
C SER A 11 -42.90 37.54 2.35
N ALA A 12 -43.34 38.40 1.43
CA ALA A 12 -42.54 39.20 0.50
C ALA A 12 -41.46 38.49 -0.34
N ALA A 13 -41.72 38.49 -1.64
CA ALA A 13 -40.68 38.64 -2.64
C ALA A 13 -39.96 39.98 -2.42
N ASP A 14 -38.64 39.96 -2.34
CA ASP A 14 -37.80 41.09 -2.75
C ASP A 14 -36.54 40.54 -3.43
N ASP A 15 -36.28 41.17 -4.56
CA ASP A 15 -35.25 40.92 -5.56
C ASP A 15 -34.09 41.89 -5.28
N GLU A 16 -32.90 41.38 -4.99
CA GLU A 16 -31.70 42.18 -5.20
C GLU A 16 -30.46 41.32 -5.47
N SER A 17 -30.14 41.34 -6.75
CA SER A 17 -28.99 40.77 -7.42
C SER A 17 -27.69 41.43 -6.96
N GLY A 18 -26.95 40.78 -6.06
CA GLY A 18 -25.58 41.12 -5.71
C GLY A 18 -24.57 40.23 -6.43
N LEU A 19 -24.41 40.40 -7.75
CA LEU A 19 -23.35 39.75 -8.52
C LEU A 19 -22.05 40.54 -8.34
N ASP A 20 -21.19 40.08 -7.43
CA ASP A 20 -19.84 40.58 -7.31
C ASP A 20 -18.98 40.00 -8.44
N SER A 21 -18.50 40.89 -9.30
CA SER A 21 -17.66 40.60 -10.45
C SER A 21 -16.24 40.34 -9.98
N PHE A 22 -15.87 39.08 -9.80
CA PHE A 22 -14.46 38.70 -9.64
C PHE A 22 -13.74 38.83 -10.98
N ASP A 23 -13.06 39.96 -11.13
CA ASP A 23 -11.98 40.16 -12.09
C ASP A 23 -10.78 39.31 -11.64
N ALA A 24 -10.49 38.26 -12.42
CA ALA A 24 -9.26 37.49 -12.29
C ALA A 24 -8.70 37.22 -13.68
N SER A 25 -8.19 38.28 -14.31
CA SER A 25 -7.15 38.13 -15.33
C SER A 25 -5.90 37.49 -14.71
N HIS A 26 -5.67 36.21 -15.01
CA HIS A 26 -4.33 35.62 -15.05
C HIS A 26 -4.13 34.95 -16.41
N ASP A 27 -3.64 35.76 -17.34
CA ASP A 27 -2.82 35.32 -18.46
C ASP A 27 -1.44 34.96 -17.90
N SER A 28 -1.03 33.71 -18.05
CA SER A 28 0.36 33.27 -17.93
C SER A 28 0.48 31.90 -18.59
N GLY A 29 0.90 31.92 -19.86
CA GLY A 29 1.22 30.74 -20.64
C GLY A 29 2.52 30.04 -20.22
N ALA A 30 2.67 28.85 -20.80
CA ALA A 30 3.82 27.93 -20.75
C ALA A 30 4.08 27.31 -19.37
N GLN A 31 4.19 26.00 -19.19
CA GLN A 31 4.97 25.07 -20.00
C GLN A 31 4.44 23.65 -19.75
N ARG A 32 4.03 22.95 -20.82
CA ARG A 32 3.88 21.49 -20.78
C ARG A 32 5.27 20.91 -20.97
N ASP A 33 6.01 20.75 -19.88
CA ASP A 33 7.14 19.84 -19.87
C ASP A 33 6.69 18.51 -19.30
N ALA A 34 6.96 17.48 -20.09
CA ALA A 34 6.78 16.09 -19.74
C ALA A 34 7.73 15.71 -18.59
N SER A 35 7.20 14.99 -17.62
CA SER A 35 7.99 14.02 -16.85
C SER A 35 7.10 12.80 -16.66
N GLY A 36 7.45 11.72 -17.36
CA GLY A 36 6.98 10.39 -17.03
C GLY A 36 7.46 10.08 -15.62
N GLU A 37 6.53 9.97 -14.69
CA GLU A 37 6.73 9.25 -13.43
C GLU A 37 6.45 7.78 -13.74
N ASP A 38 7.36 7.19 -14.52
CA ASP A 38 7.59 5.76 -14.55
C ASP A 38 8.49 5.41 -13.34
N ASP A 39 8.24 4.27 -12.71
CA ASP A 39 9.13 3.54 -11.81
C ASP A 39 9.24 3.91 -10.31
N ASP A 40 8.12 4.22 -9.64
CA ASP A 40 8.04 4.06 -8.17
C ASP A 40 7.74 2.60 -7.73
N PHE A 41 7.50 1.69 -8.69
CA PHE A 41 7.12 0.30 -8.42
C PHE A 41 8.31 -0.65 -8.27
N ASP A 42 9.46 -0.30 -8.86
CA ASP A 42 10.67 -1.14 -8.84
C ASP A 42 11.26 -1.28 -7.41
N VAL A 43 10.90 -0.36 -6.51
CA VAL A 43 11.32 -0.38 -5.10
C VAL A 43 10.60 -1.46 -4.28
N LEU A 44 9.44 -1.93 -4.72
CA LEU A 44 8.72 -3.03 -4.06
C LEU A 44 9.23 -4.41 -4.51
N TYR A 45 9.92 -4.46 -5.65
CA TYR A 45 10.63 -5.60 -6.18
C TYR A 45 12.14 -5.44 -5.90
N VAL A 46 12.53 -5.23 -4.63
CA VAL A 46 13.96 -5.27 -4.29
C VAL A 46 14.40 -6.73 -4.23
N ASP A 47 15.03 -7.19 -5.31
CA ASP A 47 15.87 -8.39 -5.30
C ASP A 47 17.13 -8.03 -4.49
N ALA A 48 17.35 -8.73 -3.38
CA ALA A 48 18.51 -8.48 -2.53
C ALA A 48 19.80 -8.98 -3.22
N PRO A 49 20.93 -8.27 -3.11
CA PRO A 49 22.16 -8.65 -3.79
C PRO A 49 22.64 -10.02 -3.28
N ALA A 50 22.76 -10.98 -4.19
CA ALA A 50 23.40 -12.26 -3.95
C ALA A 50 24.83 -12.02 -3.45
N THR A 51 25.08 -12.27 -2.17
CA THR A 51 26.44 -12.37 -1.66
C THR A 51 27.05 -13.66 -2.18
N GLU A 52 28.00 -13.51 -3.10
CA GLU A 52 28.88 -14.57 -3.57
C GLU A 52 29.70 -15.11 -2.39
N ASP A 53 29.29 -16.26 -1.83
CA ASP A 53 30.18 -17.14 -1.07
C ASP A 53 30.11 -18.53 -1.69
N ASP A 54 31.19 -18.84 -2.39
CA ASP A 54 31.48 -20.06 -3.12
C ASP A 54 31.58 -21.24 -2.12
N THR A 55 30.47 -21.91 -1.85
CA THR A 55 30.48 -23.27 -1.30
C THR A 55 29.47 -24.14 -2.03
N ASP A 56 30.00 -24.89 -3.00
CA ASP A 56 29.54 -26.16 -3.55
C ASP A 56 28.33 -26.78 -2.80
N SER A 57 27.12 -26.43 -3.23
CA SER A 57 25.89 -27.14 -2.87
C SER A 57 24.89 -27.03 -4.01
N ASP A 58 24.80 -28.16 -4.70
CA ASP A 58 23.86 -28.59 -5.73
C ASP A 58 22.39 -28.30 -5.36
N LEU A 59 21.96 -27.03 -5.46
CA LEU A 59 20.58 -26.60 -5.17
C LEU A 59 20.14 -25.38 -6.00
N THR A 60 20.83 -25.10 -7.12
CA THR A 60 20.42 -24.15 -8.15
C THR A 60 19.38 -24.77 -9.07
N ALA A 61 18.19 -25.11 -8.55
CA ALA A 61 17.10 -25.61 -9.39
C ALA A 61 15.70 -25.51 -8.76
N PHE A 62 15.34 -24.38 -8.14
CA PHE A 62 13.91 -23.99 -8.02
C PHE A 62 13.77 -22.48 -8.16
N HIS A 63 14.31 -21.95 -9.25
CA HIS A 63 13.91 -20.65 -9.81
C HIS A 63 13.42 -20.90 -11.23
N ASP A 64 12.47 -21.82 -11.35
CA ASP A 64 11.72 -22.06 -12.58
C ASP A 64 10.42 -22.77 -12.19
N ALA A 65 9.41 -21.98 -11.84
CA ALA A 65 8.04 -22.46 -11.91
C ALA A 65 7.57 -22.21 -13.35
N GLU A 66 8.06 -23.05 -14.27
CA GLU A 66 7.49 -23.18 -15.60
C GLU A 66 6.01 -23.58 -15.44
N LEU A 67 5.12 -22.74 -15.95
CA LEU A 67 3.67 -22.93 -16.00
C LEU A 67 3.32 -24.24 -16.73
N PRO A 68 2.60 -25.19 -16.11
CA PRO A 68 1.86 -26.18 -16.86
C PRO A 68 0.48 -25.59 -17.19
N GLY A 69 0.18 -25.48 -18.48
CA GLY A 69 -1.13 -25.05 -18.94
C GLY A 69 -2.23 -26.04 -18.57
N ASP A 70 -3.24 -25.55 -17.84
CA ASP A 70 -4.67 -25.78 -18.11
C ASP A 70 -5.49 -24.72 -17.34
N GLU A 71 -6.18 -23.87 -18.10
CA GLU A 71 -7.43 -23.12 -17.86
C GLU A 71 -7.93 -22.70 -16.46
N GLU A 72 -7.07 -22.50 -15.47
CA GLU A 72 -7.36 -21.62 -14.34
C GLU A 72 -6.24 -20.60 -14.30
N GLN A 73 -6.53 -19.37 -14.73
CA GLN A 73 -5.71 -18.22 -14.37
C GLN A 73 -5.80 -18.12 -12.84
N GLU A 74 -5.01 -18.91 -12.11
CA GLU A 74 -4.66 -18.62 -10.73
C GLU A 74 -4.14 -17.20 -10.79
N THR A 75 -4.98 -16.27 -10.37
CA THR A 75 -4.64 -14.87 -10.36
C THR A 75 -3.57 -14.75 -9.31
N LEU A 76 -2.31 -14.94 -9.72
CA LEU A 76 -1.14 -14.84 -8.86
C LEU A 76 -1.09 -13.40 -8.40
N PHE A 77 -1.64 -13.16 -7.22
CA PHE A 77 -1.57 -11.85 -6.60
C PHE A 77 -0.11 -11.58 -6.22
N PRO A 78 0.36 -10.32 -6.35
CA PRO A 78 1.72 -9.97 -5.99
C PRO A 78 2.06 -10.38 -4.55
N LEU A 79 3.25 -10.95 -4.36
CA LEU A 79 3.79 -11.30 -3.05
C LEU A 79 4.76 -10.22 -2.59
N PHE A 80 4.76 -9.95 -1.29
CA PHE A 80 5.57 -8.90 -0.68
C PHE A 80 6.50 -9.54 0.33
N VAL A 81 7.80 -9.30 0.16
CA VAL A 81 8.85 -9.84 1.04
C VAL A 81 9.41 -8.71 1.89
N VAL A 82 9.58 -8.98 3.19
CA VAL A 82 10.30 -8.11 4.12
C VAL A 82 11.32 -8.93 4.87
N THR A 83 12.54 -8.42 4.92
CA THR A 83 13.65 -9.02 5.67
C THR A 83 14.02 -8.08 6.81
N ASN A 84 14.23 -8.63 7.99
CA ASN A 84 14.71 -7.84 9.12
C ASN A 84 16.14 -7.31 8.87
N PRO A 85 16.56 -6.17 9.47
CA PRO A 85 17.89 -5.62 9.25
C PRO A 85 19.06 -6.59 9.55
N PRO A 86 18.98 -7.47 10.56
CA PRO A 86 19.99 -8.52 10.77
C PRO A 86 20.05 -9.61 9.68
N GLY A 87 19.07 -9.70 8.79
CA GLY A 87 18.98 -10.74 7.76
C GLY A 87 18.67 -12.13 8.31
N THR A 88 18.17 -12.23 9.54
CA THR A 88 17.87 -13.52 10.18
C THR A 88 16.49 -14.07 9.86
N VAL A 89 15.54 -13.20 9.53
CA VAL A 89 14.12 -13.52 9.30
C VAL A 89 13.64 -12.78 8.05
N SER A 90 13.08 -13.52 7.10
CA SER A 90 12.38 -12.97 5.95
C SER A 90 10.95 -13.49 5.92
N VAL A 91 9.98 -12.59 5.78
CA VAL A 91 8.55 -12.92 5.75
C VAL A 91 7.96 -12.52 4.41
N THR A 92 7.22 -13.43 3.80
CA THR A 92 6.48 -13.22 2.56
C THR A 92 4.98 -13.17 2.86
N ALA A 93 4.30 -12.11 2.43
CA ALA A 93 2.88 -11.91 2.60
C ALA A 93 2.18 -11.66 1.25
N ALA A 94 0.97 -12.20 1.08
CA ALA A 94 0.11 -11.90 -0.06
C ALA A 94 -0.72 -10.62 0.21
N ILE A 95 -1.21 -9.96 -0.84
CA ILE A 95 -2.04 -8.74 -0.71
C ILE A 95 -3.31 -8.92 0.15
N SER A 96 -3.77 -10.17 0.33
CA SER A 96 -4.86 -10.52 1.24
C SER A 96 -4.49 -10.34 2.72
N GLY A 97 -3.22 -10.05 3.03
CA GLY A 97 -2.67 -9.99 4.39
C GLY A 97 -2.31 -11.36 4.97
N GLN A 98 -2.45 -12.44 4.19
CA GLN A 98 -2.04 -13.78 4.61
C GLN A 98 -0.53 -13.97 4.45
N LEU A 99 0.10 -14.52 5.47
CA LEU A 99 1.49 -14.96 5.40
C LEU A 99 1.59 -16.21 4.55
N GLN A 100 2.49 -16.20 3.56
CA GLN A 100 2.74 -17.33 2.67
C GLN A 100 3.95 -18.13 3.14
N GLN A 101 5.02 -17.43 3.51
CA GLN A 101 6.28 -18.07 3.83
C GLN A 101 7.06 -17.27 4.88
N ILE A 102 7.75 -17.98 5.78
CA ILE A 102 8.72 -17.42 6.71
C ILE A 102 10.02 -18.18 6.50
N GLN A 103 11.07 -17.46 6.13
CA GLN A 103 12.41 -18.00 5.92
C GLN A 103 13.30 -17.55 7.07
N LEU A 104 14.08 -18.49 7.60
CA LEU A 104 15.02 -18.25 8.69
C LEU A 104 16.43 -18.56 8.21
N SER A 105 17.35 -17.63 8.42
CA SER A 105 18.76 -17.89 8.15
C SER A 105 19.35 -18.83 9.21
N PRO A 106 20.48 -19.50 8.95
CA PRO A 106 21.20 -20.27 9.96
C PRO A 106 21.58 -19.44 11.20
N GLN A 107 21.75 -18.12 11.06
CA GLN A 107 22.08 -17.21 12.15
C GLN A 107 20.93 -17.03 13.15
N ALA A 108 19.69 -17.37 12.77
CA ALA A 108 18.54 -17.36 13.68
C ALA A 108 18.74 -18.33 14.87
N SER A 109 19.56 -19.38 14.70
CA SER A 109 19.91 -20.33 15.79
C SER A 109 20.66 -19.69 16.97
N LYS A 110 21.20 -18.48 16.78
CA LYS A 110 21.88 -17.71 17.83
C LYS A 110 20.92 -16.91 18.71
N LEU A 111 19.65 -16.79 18.30
CA LEU A 111 18.60 -16.12 19.06
C LEU A 111 17.90 -17.10 20.00
N THR A 112 17.42 -16.62 21.13
CA THR A 112 16.49 -17.38 21.95
C THR A 112 15.14 -17.52 21.24
N GLU A 113 14.35 -18.53 21.60
CA GLU A 113 13.01 -18.73 21.04
C GLU A 113 12.12 -17.48 21.20
N SER A 114 12.21 -16.80 22.35
CA SER A 114 11.47 -15.58 22.61
C SER A 114 11.91 -14.42 21.71
N GLU A 115 13.22 -14.26 21.49
CA GLU A 115 13.75 -13.23 20.59
C GLU A 115 13.35 -13.52 19.14
N LEU A 116 13.47 -14.78 18.70
CA LEU A 116 13.07 -15.20 17.36
C LEU A 116 11.56 -14.99 17.12
N GLY A 117 10.72 -15.37 18.10
CA GLY A 117 9.27 -15.16 18.00
C GLY A 117 8.91 -13.67 17.89
N HIS A 118 9.56 -12.82 18.67
CA HIS A 118 9.38 -11.37 18.59
C HIS A 118 9.83 -10.83 17.23
N GLU A 119 10.96 -11.32 16.73
CA GLU A 119 11.51 -10.91 15.44
C GLU A 119 10.60 -11.26 14.26
N ILE A 120 10.04 -12.47 14.27
CA ILE A 120 9.05 -12.91 13.29
C ILE A 120 7.80 -12.03 13.36
N GLN A 121 7.29 -11.73 14.55
CA GLN A 121 6.09 -10.88 14.69
C GLN A 121 6.31 -9.46 14.16
N ARG A 122 7.45 -8.84 14.50
CA ARG A 122 7.77 -7.49 14.00
C ARG A 122 7.91 -7.48 12.48
N THR A 123 8.66 -8.42 11.92
CA THR A 123 8.90 -8.53 10.47
C THR A 123 7.60 -8.84 9.72
N ALA A 124 6.77 -9.74 10.25
CA ALA A 124 5.49 -10.11 9.65
C ALA A 124 4.49 -8.94 9.64
N ALA A 125 4.44 -8.13 10.71
CA ALA A 125 3.56 -6.96 10.76
C ALA A 125 3.89 -5.96 9.63
N VAL A 126 5.18 -5.73 9.36
CA VAL A 126 5.63 -4.87 8.26
C VAL A 126 5.30 -5.50 6.91
N ALA A 127 5.56 -6.80 6.72
CA ALA A 127 5.23 -7.52 5.49
C ALA A 127 3.74 -7.44 5.14
N ILE A 128 2.86 -7.70 6.12
CA ILE A 128 1.41 -7.59 5.95
C ILE A 128 1.01 -6.17 5.57
N LYS A 129 1.57 -5.16 6.24
CA LYS A 129 1.25 -3.75 5.97
C LYS A 129 1.69 -3.32 4.56
N LYS A 130 2.85 -3.76 4.09
CA LYS A 130 3.30 -3.55 2.70
C LYS A 130 2.38 -4.23 1.70
N ALA A 131 1.97 -5.48 1.97
CA ALA A 131 1.07 -6.22 1.10
C ALA A 131 -0.32 -5.57 0.99
N GLN A 132 -0.87 -5.09 2.12
CA GLN A 132 -2.14 -4.37 2.13
C GLN A 132 -2.06 -3.00 1.44
N ALA A 133 -0.91 -2.33 1.47
CA ALA A 133 -0.69 -1.12 0.68
C ALA A 133 -0.66 -1.41 -0.83
N GLY A 134 -0.17 -2.59 -1.23
CA GLY A 134 -0.34 -3.10 -2.59
C GLY A 134 -1.82 -3.29 -2.96
N LEU A 135 -2.62 -3.86 -2.05
CA LEU A 135 -4.07 -3.99 -2.25
C LEU A 135 -4.77 -2.62 -2.37
N ASN A 136 -4.37 -1.64 -1.55
CA ASN A 136 -4.88 -0.26 -1.61
C ASN A 136 -4.71 0.29 -3.03
N TYR A 137 -3.50 0.23 -3.58
CA TYR A 137 -3.20 0.69 -4.94
C TYR A 137 -3.99 -0.09 -6.00
N PHE A 138 -4.05 -1.41 -5.88
CA PHE A 138 -4.77 -2.25 -6.83
C PHE A 138 -6.27 -1.89 -6.89
N VAL A 139 -6.92 -1.73 -5.73
CA VAL A 139 -8.35 -1.38 -5.71
C VAL A 139 -8.56 0.06 -6.17
N TYR A 140 -7.73 1.00 -5.72
CA TYR A 140 -7.77 2.39 -6.20
C TYR A 140 -7.68 2.47 -7.73
N SER A 141 -6.68 1.82 -8.33
CA SER A 141 -6.47 1.82 -9.78
C SER A 141 -7.65 1.16 -10.52
N THR A 142 -8.25 0.13 -9.94
CA THR A 142 -9.42 -0.55 -10.51
C THR A 142 -10.65 0.35 -10.50
N LEU A 143 -10.90 1.07 -9.41
CA LEU A 143 -12.03 2.00 -9.29
C LEU A 143 -11.92 3.16 -10.29
N VAL A 144 -10.73 3.74 -10.42
CA VAL A 144 -10.47 4.81 -11.40
C VAL A 144 -10.68 4.29 -12.83
N LYS A 145 -10.18 3.09 -13.16
CA LYS A 145 -10.40 2.45 -14.46
C LYS A 145 -11.88 2.20 -14.76
N GLN A 146 -12.71 1.98 -13.73
CA GLN A 146 -14.15 1.82 -13.85
C GLN A 146 -14.92 3.16 -13.96
N GLY A 147 -14.22 4.29 -13.97
CA GLY A 147 -14.81 5.62 -14.15
C GLY A 147 -15.15 6.34 -12.84
N MET A 148 -14.73 5.82 -11.69
CA MET A 148 -14.82 6.56 -10.43
C MET A 148 -13.81 7.71 -10.42
N ASP A 149 -14.21 8.87 -9.91
CA ASP A 149 -13.31 9.99 -9.68
C ASP A 149 -12.19 9.63 -8.69
N HIS A 150 -10.99 10.19 -8.89
CA HIS A 150 -9.80 9.92 -8.07
C HIS A 150 -10.02 10.24 -6.58
N SER A 151 -10.69 11.34 -6.25
CA SER A 151 -10.95 11.71 -4.85
C SER A 151 -11.89 10.74 -4.18
N SER A 152 -12.92 10.28 -4.90
CA SER A 152 -13.87 9.28 -4.43
C SER A 152 -13.23 7.91 -4.26
N ALA A 153 -12.41 7.48 -5.22
CA ALA A 153 -11.68 6.22 -5.17
C ALA A 153 -10.70 6.21 -3.98
N ARG A 154 -9.91 7.28 -3.80
CA ARG A 154 -9.01 7.41 -2.66
C ARG A 154 -9.76 7.36 -1.32
N ASN A 155 -10.84 8.13 -1.21
CA ASN A 155 -11.66 8.15 0.00
C ASN A 155 -12.26 6.76 0.33
N PHE A 156 -12.73 6.04 -0.69
CA PHE A 156 -13.27 4.70 -0.52
C PHE A 156 -12.21 3.71 -0.02
N VAL A 157 -11.00 3.75 -0.59
CA VAL A 157 -9.93 2.82 -0.20
C VAL A 157 -9.39 3.14 1.20
N GLU A 158 -9.18 4.41 1.51
CA GLU A 158 -8.58 4.86 2.77
C GLU A 158 -9.57 4.77 3.94
N PHE A 159 -10.82 5.22 3.76
CA PHE A 159 -11.80 5.30 4.83
C PHE A 159 -12.88 4.21 4.78
N GLY A 160 -13.17 3.67 3.60
CA GLY A 160 -14.16 2.59 3.43
C GLY A 160 -13.58 1.20 3.72
N MET A 161 -12.38 0.92 3.22
CA MET A 161 -11.72 -0.38 3.42
C MET A 161 -10.61 -0.36 4.47
N HIS A 162 -10.25 0.82 5.00
CA HIS A 162 -9.18 0.99 5.99
C HIS A 162 -7.84 0.38 5.55
N LEU A 163 -7.57 0.35 4.25
CA LEU A 163 -6.32 -0.18 3.73
C LEU A 163 -5.20 0.86 3.90
N PRO A 164 -4.04 0.48 4.44
CA PRO A 164 -2.92 1.39 4.56
C PRO A 164 -2.50 1.90 3.18
N ASN A 165 -2.11 3.16 3.09
CA ASN A 165 -1.51 3.69 1.87
C ASN A 165 0.00 3.36 1.82
N ILE A 166 0.62 3.56 0.65
CA ILE A 166 2.05 3.24 0.43
C ILE A 166 2.95 4.02 1.40
N GLU A 167 2.65 5.29 1.66
CA GLU A 167 3.45 6.12 2.57
C GLU A 167 3.40 5.60 4.01
N GLN A 168 2.24 5.13 4.49
CA GLN A 168 2.08 4.50 5.80
C GLN A 168 2.81 3.16 5.90
N ALA A 169 2.96 2.43 4.80
CA ALA A 169 3.76 1.21 4.76
C ALA A 169 5.26 1.52 4.79
N LYS A 170 5.72 2.53 4.03
CA LYS A 170 7.09 3.03 4.07
C LYS A 170 7.47 3.57 5.45
N GLU A 171 6.58 4.33 6.09
CA GLU A 171 6.78 4.83 7.45
C GLU A 171 6.94 3.67 8.45
N ALA A 172 6.08 2.66 8.38
CA ALA A 172 6.18 1.49 9.25
C ALA A 172 7.49 0.71 9.04
N GLU A 173 7.96 0.59 7.81
CA GLU A 173 9.25 -0.03 7.50
C GLU A 173 10.42 0.83 8.00
N ALA A 174 10.35 2.15 7.83
CA ALA A 174 11.36 3.07 8.34
C ALA A 174 11.44 3.04 9.87
N ASP A 175 10.29 3.03 10.56
CA ASP A 175 10.21 2.89 12.01
C ASP A 175 10.75 1.53 12.47
N PHE A 176 10.40 0.45 11.77
CA PHE A 176 10.94 -0.88 12.01
C PHE A 176 12.46 -0.86 11.92
N ILE A 177 13.04 -0.35 10.83
CA ILE A 177 14.50 -0.23 10.66
C ILE A 177 15.12 0.68 11.72
N ALA A 178 14.46 1.78 12.07
CA ALA A 178 14.96 2.71 13.08
C ALA A 178 15.03 2.09 14.48
N GLN A 179 14.15 1.14 14.82
CA GLN A 179 14.22 0.40 16.09
C GLN A 179 15.53 -0.38 16.20
N TYR A 180 15.98 -1.06 15.14
CA TYR A 180 17.27 -1.78 15.14
C TYR A 180 18.48 -0.86 15.21
N ARG A 181 18.35 0.42 14.86
CA ARG A 181 19.45 1.39 15.04
C ARG A 181 19.57 1.85 16.50
N ARG A 182 18.53 1.70 17.31
CA ARG A 182 18.49 2.15 18.71
C ARG A 182 18.78 1.04 19.72
N GLU A 183 18.68 -0.22 19.28
CA GLU A 183 19.13 -1.41 20.02
C GLU A 183 20.64 -1.59 19.89
#